data_AF-A0A7S1QEE5-F1
#
_entry.id   AF-A0A7S1QEE5-F1
#
_cell.length_a   1.000
_cell.length_b   1.000
_cell.length_c   1.000
_cell.angle_alpha   90.00
_cell.angle_beta   90.00
_cell.angle_gamma   90.00
#
_symmetry.space_group_name_H-M   'P 1'
#
loop_
_entity.id
_entity.type
_entity.pdbx_description
1 polymer ?
#
loop_
_entity_poly.entity_id
_entity_poly.type
_entity_poly.pdbx_seq_one_letter_code
_entity_poly.pdbx_strand_id
1 'polypeptide(L)'
;AAAAGVDVVHHGMGISLRLQQEWCMFLSSRGVADPKLSLRSREGNMPLLQFDRCVFRLQPVASDKGAITRKSDGTMRHGPVVYGRPVHIVHSYSGLYVTIIRKPAETDPTHFKVALMTLEDAGSACRFRILPRYKIRGEGDAVHNTDVVYIQ
;
A
#
# COMPACT_ATOMS: atom_id res chain seq x y z
N ALA A 1 30.96 -2.90 -7.85
CA ALA A 1 29.57 -3.26 -7.54
C ALA A 1 28.89 -2.03 -6.96
N ALA A 2 28.06 -1.34 -7.73
CA ALA A 2 27.30 -0.20 -7.21
C ALA A 2 26.35 -0.74 -6.13
N ALA A 3 26.41 -0.17 -4.93
CA ALA A 3 25.38 -0.40 -3.93
C ALA A 3 24.05 -0.01 -4.58
N ALA A 4 23.20 -1.00 -4.87
CA ALA A 4 21.83 -0.74 -5.27
C ALA A 4 21.21 0.07 -4.12
N GLY A 5 21.11 1.39 -4.31
CA GLY A 5 20.53 2.28 -3.33
C GLY A 5 19.16 1.73 -2.98
N VAL A 6 18.92 1.48 -1.70
CA VAL A 6 17.60 1.04 -1.28
C VAL A 6 16.68 2.25 -1.50
N ASP A 7 15.89 2.20 -2.57
CA ASP A 7 15.06 3.33 -2.98
C ASP A 7 14.00 3.62 -1.91
N VAL A 8 13.95 4.89 -1.50
CA VAL A 8 12.92 5.38 -0.58
C VAL A 8 11.56 5.39 -1.27
N VAL A 9 10.54 4.86 -0.60
CA VAL A 9 9.17 4.86 -1.10
C VAL A 9 8.58 6.26 -0.92
N HIS A 10 8.14 6.87 -2.01
CA HIS A 10 7.47 8.18 -1.98
C HIS A 10 5.97 8.03 -2.20
N HIS A 11 5.21 8.99 -1.69
CA HIS A 11 3.78 9.07 -1.95
C HIS A 11 3.51 9.12 -3.47
N GLY A 12 2.39 8.55 -3.89
CA GLY A 12 1.98 8.50 -5.30
C GLY A 12 2.76 7.51 -6.18
N MET A 13 3.89 6.95 -5.72
CA MET A 13 4.61 5.89 -6.44
C MET A 13 3.76 4.61 -6.51
N GLY A 14 3.80 3.95 -7.67
CA GLY A 14 3.23 2.62 -7.84
C GLY A 14 4.08 1.57 -7.13
N ILE A 15 3.49 0.86 -6.18
CA ILE A 15 4.11 -0.23 -5.42
C ILE A 15 3.27 -1.49 -5.55
N SER A 16 3.88 -2.66 -5.31
CA SER A 16 3.14 -3.90 -5.12
C SER A 16 3.39 -4.42 -3.72
N LEU A 17 2.36 -4.98 -3.09
CA LEU A 17 2.45 -5.54 -1.75
C LEU A 17 2.56 -7.06 -1.86
N ARG A 18 3.62 -7.61 -1.27
CA ARG A 18 3.93 -9.03 -1.31
C ARG A 18 3.87 -9.63 0.09
N LEU A 19 3.27 -10.81 0.21
CA LEU A 19 3.28 -11.53 1.48
C LEU A 19 4.69 -12.05 1.78
N GLN A 20 5.23 -11.77 2.96
CA GLN A 20 6.61 -12.15 3.28
C GLN A 20 6.83 -13.67 3.32
N GLN A 21 5.87 -14.42 3.85
CA GLN A 21 5.98 -15.87 4.00
C GLN A 21 6.02 -16.58 2.64
N GLU A 22 5.45 -15.96 1.60
CA GLU A 22 5.31 -16.54 0.28
C GLU A 22 5.77 -15.56 -0.80
N TRP A 23 7.02 -15.75 -1.24
CA TRP A 23 7.74 -14.84 -2.13
C TRP A 23 7.10 -14.64 -3.52
N CYS A 24 6.09 -15.43 -3.86
CA CYS A 24 5.35 -15.36 -5.12
C CYS A 24 3.93 -14.78 -4.96
N MET A 25 3.46 -14.44 -3.76
CA MET A 25 2.10 -13.96 -3.53
C MET A 25 1.98 -12.45 -3.40
N PHE A 26 1.19 -11.85 -4.28
CA PHE A 26 0.92 -10.42 -4.32
C PHE A 26 -0.53 -10.12 -3.99
N LEU A 27 -0.75 -9.01 -3.28
CA LEU A 27 -2.10 -8.47 -3.11
C LEU A 27 -2.61 -7.97 -4.45
N SER A 28 -3.85 -8.31 -4.80
CA SER A 28 -4.46 -7.94 -6.08
C SER A 28 -5.96 -7.71 -5.97
N SER A 29 -6.48 -6.81 -6.80
CA SER A 29 -7.91 -6.69 -7.05
C SER A 29 -8.39 -7.76 -8.05
N ARG A 30 -9.64 -8.23 -7.88
CA ARG A 30 -10.24 -9.20 -8.83
C ARG A 30 -10.76 -8.55 -10.11
N GLY A 31 -10.95 -7.23 -10.13
CA GLY A 31 -11.39 -6.47 -11.28
C GLY A 31 -11.69 -5.00 -10.94
N VAL A 32 -12.15 -4.22 -11.93
CA VAL A 32 -12.49 -2.79 -11.74
C VAL A 32 -13.66 -2.59 -10.78
N ALA A 33 -14.72 -3.39 -10.97
CA ALA A 33 -15.96 -3.28 -10.22
C ALA A 33 -16.06 -4.26 -9.04
N ASP A 34 -15.10 -5.17 -8.90
CA ASP A 34 -15.09 -6.11 -7.78
C ASP A 34 -14.37 -5.48 -6.58
N PRO A 35 -15.07 -5.21 -5.47
CA PRO A 35 -14.46 -4.62 -4.29
C PRO A 35 -13.55 -5.61 -3.54
N LYS A 36 -13.52 -6.90 -3.93
CA LYS A 36 -12.76 -7.92 -3.22
C LYS A 36 -11.28 -7.86 -3.59
N LEU A 37 -10.45 -7.96 -2.56
CA LEU A 37 -9.02 -8.21 -2.68
C LEU A 37 -8.74 -9.71 -2.55
N SER A 38 -7.69 -10.15 -3.22
CA SER A 38 -7.22 -11.53 -3.19
C SER A 38 -5.70 -11.58 -3.28
N LEU A 39 -5.11 -12.67 -2.83
CA LEU A 39 -3.70 -12.96 -3.09
C LEU A 39 -3.59 -13.70 -4.43
N ARG A 40 -2.70 -13.23 -5.29
CA ARG A 40 -2.35 -13.92 -6.55
C ARG A 40 -0.94 -14.45 -6.45
N SER A 41 -0.79 -15.74 -6.71
CA SER A 41 0.51 -16.39 -6.83
C SER A 41 1.08 -16.21 -8.24
N ARG A 42 2.38 -15.98 -8.32
CA ARG A 42 3.14 -16.08 -9.56
C ARG A 42 3.53 -17.53 -9.80
N GLU A 43 2.99 -18.12 -10.85
CA GLU A 43 3.38 -19.47 -11.27
C GLU A 43 4.73 -19.44 -12.01
N GLY A 44 5.77 -19.93 -11.34
CA GLY A 44 7.11 -20.08 -11.91
C GLY A 44 7.80 -18.75 -12.27
N ASN A 45 8.46 -18.73 -13.43
CA ASN A 45 9.24 -17.58 -13.91
C ASN A 45 8.48 -16.68 -14.88
N MET A 46 7.19 -16.96 -15.12
CA MET A 46 6.36 -16.16 -16.02
C MET A 46 5.95 -14.84 -15.36
N PRO A 47 5.88 -13.74 -16.12
CA PRO A 47 5.32 -12.50 -15.62
C PRO A 47 3.85 -12.74 -15.27
N LEU A 48 3.41 -12.18 -14.14
CA LEU A 48 2.01 -12.27 -13.76
C LEU A 48 1.19 -11.47 -14.79
N LEU A 49 0.33 -12.16 -15.56
CA LEU A 49 -0.59 -11.48 -16.47
C LEU A 49 -1.48 -10.52 -15.66
N GLN A 50 -1.69 -9.32 -16.22
CA GLN A 50 -2.45 -8.24 -15.58
C GLN A 50 -1.87 -7.82 -14.22
N PHE A 51 -0.55 -7.57 -14.19
CA PHE A 51 0.13 -7.12 -12.98
C PHE A 51 -0.29 -5.71 -12.54
N ASP A 52 -0.89 -4.92 -13.43
CA ASP A 52 -1.55 -3.65 -13.14
C ASP A 52 -2.57 -3.77 -11.99
N ARG A 53 -3.22 -4.93 -11.84
CA ARG A 53 -4.14 -5.25 -10.74
C ARG A 53 -3.47 -5.48 -9.38
N CYS A 54 -2.15 -5.52 -9.34
CA CYS A 54 -1.33 -5.69 -8.13
C CYS A 54 -0.63 -4.38 -7.73
N VAL A 55 -0.87 -3.29 -8.47
CA VAL A 55 -0.20 -2.01 -8.24
C VAL A 55 -1.09 -1.10 -7.39
N PHE A 56 -0.53 -0.61 -6.31
CA PHE A 56 -1.14 0.33 -5.37
C PHE A 56 -0.29 1.59 -5.27
N ARG A 57 -0.88 2.67 -4.76
CA ARG A 57 -0.19 3.92 -4.45
C ARG A 57 -0.45 4.26 -2.99
N LEU A 58 0.59 4.71 -2.31
CA LEU A 58 0.47 5.27 -0.97
C LEU A 58 0.18 6.76 -1.09
N GLN A 59 -0.99 7.18 -0.63
CA GLN A 59 -1.38 8.58 -0.62
C GLN A 59 -1.39 9.12 0.81
N PRO A 60 -1.07 10.40 1.00
CA PRO A 60 -1.18 11.00 2.32
C PRO A 60 -2.64 11.22 2.72
N VAL A 61 -2.90 11.17 4.02
CA VAL A 61 -4.17 11.62 4.57
C VAL A 61 -4.15 13.16 4.57
N ALA A 62 -5.26 13.82 4.22
CA ALA A 62 -5.33 15.28 4.02
C ALA A 62 -4.82 16.13 5.21
N SER A 63 -4.76 15.57 6.42
CA SER A 63 -4.20 16.23 7.61
C SER A 63 -2.67 16.25 7.65
N ASP A 64 -1.99 15.50 6.80
CA ASP A 64 -0.53 15.39 6.82
C ASP A 64 0.14 16.50 6.01
N LYS A 65 0.45 17.60 6.72
CA LYS A 65 1.13 18.78 6.15
C LYS A 65 2.56 18.48 5.65
N GLY A 66 3.16 17.35 6.03
CA GLY A 66 4.53 16.98 5.66
C GLY A 66 4.63 16.21 4.34
N ALA A 67 3.52 15.71 3.80
CA ALA A 67 3.55 14.76 2.68
C ALA A 67 3.56 15.40 1.28
N ILE A 68 3.33 16.72 1.19
CA ILE A 68 3.36 17.48 -0.06
C ILE A 68 4.39 18.60 0.10
N THR A 69 5.61 18.38 -0.39
CA THR A 69 6.64 19.41 -0.41
C THR A 69 6.54 20.18 -1.73
N ARG A 70 6.05 21.43 -1.69
CA ARG A 70 6.13 22.33 -2.84
C ARG A 70 7.57 22.82 -2.99
N LYS A 71 8.24 22.47 -4.08
CA LYS A 71 9.49 23.14 -4.46
C LYS A 71 9.18 24.50 -5.09
N SER A 72 10.16 25.40 -5.02
CA SER A 72 10.13 26.73 -5.65
C SER A 72 10.05 26.69 -7.18
N ASP A 73 10.27 25.53 -7.81
CA ASP A 73 10.17 25.29 -9.26
C ASP A 73 8.74 24.99 -9.74
N GLY A 74 7.75 24.98 -8.84
CA GLY A 74 6.36 24.68 -9.17
C GLY A 74 6.05 23.20 -9.39
N THR A 75 7.05 22.30 -9.28
CA THR A 75 6.81 20.86 -9.32
C THR A 75 6.38 20.36 -7.94
N MET A 76 5.21 19.70 -7.90
CA MET A 76 4.78 18.98 -6.71
C MET A 76 5.51 17.65 -6.65
N ARG A 77 6.52 17.54 -5.77
CA ARG A 77 7.05 16.23 -5.40
C ARG A 77 6.31 15.72 -4.18
N HIS A 78 5.77 14.53 -4.33
CA HIS A 78 5.24 13.76 -3.22
C HIS A 78 6.39 13.41 -2.25
N GLY A 79 6.19 13.69 -0.96
CA GLY A 79 7.18 13.41 0.08
C GLY A 79 7.42 11.91 0.28
N PRO A 80 8.47 11.53 1.01
CA PRO A 80 8.71 10.15 1.39
C PRO A 80 7.57 9.64 2.29
N VAL A 81 7.26 8.36 2.17
CA VAL A 81 6.38 7.68 3.12
C VAL A 81 7.18 7.44 4.40
N VAL A 82 6.56 7.73 5.54
CA VAL A 82 7.22 7.68 6.85
C VAL A 82 6.51 6.69 7.77
N TYR A 83 7.28 5.86 8.49
CA TYR A 83 6.74 4.92 9.47
C TYR A 83 5.94 5.62 10.56
N GLY A 84 4.80 5.02 10.95
CA GLY A 84 3.89 5.53 11.96
C GLY A 84 2.95 6.66 11.50
N ARG A 85 3.23 7.30 10.35
CA ARG A 85 2.34 8.30 9.76
C ARG A 85 1.15 7.63 9.06
N PRO A 86 -0.07 8.18 9.18
CA PRO A 86 -1.24 7.60 8.54
C PRO A 86 -1.19 7.81 7.02
N VAL A 87 -1.54 6.77 6.27
CA VAL A 87 -1.56 6.75 4.81
C VAL A 87 -2.85 6.10 4.30
N HIS A 88 -3.22 6.45 3.09
CA HIS A 88 -4.21 5.73 2.30
C HIS A 88 -3.50 4.79 1.33
N ILE A 89 -3.98 3.55 1.21
CA ILE A 89 -3.52 2.60 0.21
C ILE A 89 -4.56 2.57 -0.92
N VAL A 90 -4.18 3.05 -2.09
CA VAL A 90 -5.11 3.24 -3.22
C VAL A 90 -4.74 2.28 -4.33
N HIS A 91 -5.69 1.48 -4.80
CA HIS A 91 -5.47 0.62 -5.95
C HIS A 91 -5.29 1.48 -7.21
N SER A 92 -4.19 1.30 -7.93
CA SER A 92 -3.79 2.24 -8.98
C SER A 92 -4.76 2.24 -10.15
N TYR A 93 -5.26 1.07 -10.51
CA TYR A 93 -6.11 0.88 -11.68
C TYR A 93 -7.56 1.32 -11.44
N SER A 94 -8.18 0.96 -10.31
CA SER A 94 -9.57 1.35 -10.02
C SER A 94 -9.72 2.69 -9.29
N GLY A 95 -8.64 3.22 -8.69
CA GLY A 95 -8.69 4.43 -7.87
C GLY A 95 -9.36 4.24 -6.49
N LEU A 96 -9.80 3.02 -6.17
CA LEU A 96 -10.46 2.69 -4.91
C LEU A 96 -9.46 2.50 -3.77
N TYR A 97 -9.93 2.75 -2.56
CA TYR A 97 -9.16 2.71 -1.32
C TYR A 97 -9.31 1.35 -0.65
N VAL A 98 -8.18 0.76 -0.26
CA VAL A 98 -8.19 -0.40 0.65
C VAL A 98 -8.86 0.05 1.95
N THR A 99 -9.80 -0.74 2.46
CA THR A 99 -10.66 -0.37 3.58
C THR A 99 -10.93 -1.58 4.46
N ILE A 100 -10.82 -1.40 5.78
CA ILE A 100 -11.21 -2.42 6.75
C ILE A 100 -12.69 -2.24 7.10
N ILE A 101 -13.50 -3.25 6.79
CA ILE A 101 -14.92 -3.30 7.17
C ILE A 101 -15.01 -4.06 8.49
N ARG A 102 -15.62 -3.45 9.52
CA ARG A 102 -15.89 -4.08 10.84
C ARG A 102 -17.02 -5.12 10.76
N LYS A 103 -16.90 -6.05 9.83
CA LYS A 103 -17.72 -7.24 9.67
C LYS A 103 -16.78 -8.44 9.50
N PRO A 104 -17.16 -9.63 9.97
CA PRO A 104 -16.40 -10.85 9.73
C PRO A 104 -16.10 -11.05 8.24
N ALA A 105 -14.91 -11.55 7.92
CA ALA A 105 -14.57 -11.93 6.55
C ALA A 105 -15.33 -13.19 6.14
N GLU A 106 -15.64 -13.29 4.84
CA GLU A 106 -16.34 -14.45 4.28
C GLU A 106 -15.50 -15.73 4.35
N THR A 107 -14.17 -15.59 4.25
CA THR A 107 -13.21 -16.69 4.27
C THR A 107 -12.87 -17.16 5.68
N ASP A 108 -12.85 -16.24 6.64
CA ASP A 108 -12.55 -16.52 8.04
C ASP A 108 -13.31 -15.56 8.96
N PRO A 109 -14.32 -16.05 9.71
CA PRO A 109 -15.13 -15.21 10.59
C PRO A 109 -14.36 -14.55 11.75
N THR A 110 -13.14 -15.01 12.06
CA THR A 110 -12.30 -14.43 13.13
C THR A 110 -11.55 -13.17 12.67
N HIS A 111 -11.51 -12.92 11.37
CA HIS A 111 -10.83 -11.77 10.77
C HIS A 111 -11.82 -10.72 10.25
N PHE A 112 -11.36 -9.47 10.17
CA PHE A 112 -12.15 -8.41 9.54
C PHE A 112 -12.11 -8.52 8.02
N LYS A 113 -13.22 -8.17 7.38
CA LYS A 113 -13.32 -8.06 5.93
C LYS A 113 -12.49 -6.87 5.43
N VAL A 114 -11.66 -7.08 4.41
CA VAL A 114 -10.94 -6.03 3.69
C VAL A 114 -11.51 -5.90 2.28
N ALA A 115 -11.78 -4.68 1.84
CA ALA A 115 -12.36 -4.41 0.53
C ALA A 115 -11.83 -3.10 -0.07
N LEU A 116 -12.06 -2.91 -1.36
CA LEU A 116 -11.86 -1.66 -2.09
C LEU A 116 -13.15 -0.84 -2.10
N MET A 117 -13.08 0.41 -1.66
CA MET A 117 -14.23 1.32 -1.56
C MET A 117 -13.86 2.73 -2.01
N THR A 118 -14.86 3.58 -2.26
CA THR A 118 -14.61 5.01 -2.47
C THR A 118 -14.16 5.66 -1.16
N LEU A 119 -13.48 6.81 -1.23
CA LEU A 119 -13.07 7.54 -0.03
C LEU A 119 -14.28 7.99 0.82
N GLU A 120 -15.38 8.34 0.16
CA GLU A 120 -16.63 8.78 0.81
C GLU A 120 -17.25 7.66 1.65
N ASP A 121 -17.31 6.45 1.09
CA ASP A 121 -17.85 5.29 1.80
C ASP A 121 -16.91 4.75 2.89
N ALA A 122 -15.59 4.82 2.64
CA ALA A 122 -14.59 4.28 3.55
C ALA A 122 -14.35 5.16 4.79
N GLY A 123 -14.45 6.49 4.64
CA GLY A 123 -14.23 7.45 5.73
C GLY A 123 -12.87 7.26 6.41
N SER A 124 -12.86 6.99 7.71
CA SER A 124 -11.62 6.74 8.46
C SER A 124 -11.09 5.31 8.35
N ALA A 125 -11.87 4.37 7.80
CA ALA A 125 -11.54 2.94 7.77
C ALA A 125 -10.53 2.57 6.66
N CYS A 126 -10.17 3.51 5.79
CA CYS A 126 -9.09 3.38 4.81
C CYS A 126 -7.77 4.02 5.26
N ARG A 127 -7.69 4.48 6.51
CA ARG A 127 -6.46 5.06 7.08
C ARG A 127 -5.64 3.96 7.72
N PHE A 128 -4.45 3.72 7.17
CA PHE A 128 -3.52 2.74 7.68
C PHE A 128 -2.28 3.41 8.26
N ARG A 129 -1.59 2.71 9.14
CA ARG A 129 -0.22 3.01 9.53
C ARG A 129 0.69 1.91 9.03
N ILE A 130 1.82 2.31 8.46
CA ILE A 130 2.90 1.39 8.12
C ILE A 130 3.86 1.38 9.31
N LEU A 131 4.12 0.19 9.85
CA LEU A 131 5.00 -0.04 10.98
C LEU A 131 6.14 -0.98 10.59
N PRO A 132 7.37 -0.76 11.06
CA PRO A 132 8.48 -1.65 10.74
C PRO A 132 8.30 -2.98 11.46
N ARG A 133 8.51 -4.12 10.76
CA ARG A 133 8.47 -5.44 11.42
C ARG A 133 9.71 -5.68 12.28
N TYR A 134 10.87 -5.20 11.81
CA TYR A 134 12.16 -5.40 12.44
C TYR A 134 12.70 -4.08 12.99
N LYS A 135 13.51 -4.12 14.05
CA LYS A 135 14.09 -2.95 14.73
C LYS A 135 15.23 -2.27 13.95
N ILE A 136 15.26 -2.42 12.62
CA ILE A 136 16.23 -1.76 11.75
C ILE A 136 15.85 -0.29 11.54
N ARG A 137 14.55 0.01 11.60
CA ARG A 137 13.96 1.35 11.46
C ARG A 137 12.96 1.61 12.57
N GLY A 138 12.77 2.88 12.90
CA GLY A 138 11.79 3.36 13.88
C GLY A 138 10.66 4.16 13.25
N GLU A 139 9.67 4.51 14.08
CA GLU A 139 8.67 5.50 13.69
C GLU A 139 9.34 6.85 13.40
N GLY A 140 8.88 7.54 12.35
CA GLY A 140 9.52 8.77 11.87
C GLY A 140 10.59 8.56 10.79
N ASP A 141 11.10 7.34 10.62
CA ASP A 141 12.01 7.01 9.52
C ASP A 141 11.26 6.84 8.19
N ALA A 142 11.97 7.07 7.09
CA ALA A 142 11.44 6.82 5.75
C ALA A 142 11.28 5.31 5.49
N VAL A 143 10.19 4.93 4.83
CA VAL A 143 9.95 3.57 4.34
C VAL A 143 10.76 3.34 3.09
N HIS A 144 11.46 2.22 3.02
CA HIS A 144 12.27 1.87 1.87
C HIS A 144 11.70 0.66 1.13
N ASN A 145 12.01 0.57 -0.17
CA ASN A 145 11.66 -0.59 -0.95
C ASN A 145 12.30 -1.84 -0.34
N THR A 146 11.62 -2.98 -0.42
CA THR A 146 11.98 -4.26 0.22
C THR A 146 11.88 -4.32 1.75
N ASP A 147 11.58 -3.21 2.44
CA ASP A 147 11.29 -3.26 3.86
C ASP A 147 10.11 -4.20 4.13
N VAL A 148 10.23 -4.97 5.20
CA VAL A 148 9.16 -5.82 5.70
C VAL A 148 8.40 -5.07 6.77
N VAL A 149 7.09 -4.90 6.55
CA VAL A 149 6.26 -4.00 7.33
C VAL A 149 4.97 -4.66 7.79
N TYR A 150 4.41 -4.14 8.88
CA TYR A 150 3.01 -4.34 9.25
C TYR A 150 2.17 -3.18 8.72
N ILE A 151 0.97 -3.50 8.23
CA ILE A 151 -0.04 -2.53 7.83
C ILE A 151 -1.19 -2.66 8.83
N GLN A 152 -1.46 -1.58 9.56
CA GLN A 152 -2.46 -1.54 10.63
C GLN A 152 -3.55 -0.51 10.34
#